data_AF-A0A3B0K7C1-F1
#
_entry.id   AF-A0A3B0K7C1-F1
#
_cell.length_a   1.000
_cell.length_b   1.000
_cell.length_c   1.000
_cell.angle_alpha   90.00
_cell.angle_beta   90.00
_cell.angle_gamma   90.00
#
_symmetry.space_group_name_H-M   'P 1'
#
loop_
_entity.id
_entity.type
_entity.pdbx_description
1 polymer ?
#
loop_
_entity_poly.entity_id
_entity_poly.type
_entity_poly.pdbx_seq_one_letter_code
_entity_poly.pdbx_strand_id
1 'polypeptide(L)'
;PSEHHSLTALAHSKVCTDNWDSLLATICASKLPKLTRAVWEASVTDKKVMPPWTEMDSFLTQRYLTLEAMESDPSQARSDPHPPPSKGNQNPKPSGSHANPFRSQGSPLPRRSIFLYP
;
A
#
# COMPACT_ATOMS: atom_id res chain seq x y z
N PRO A 1 10.42 -42.83 1.77
CA PRO A 1 11.83 -43.31 1.80
C PRO A 1 12.80 -42.56 0.84
N SER A 2 12.30 -41.71 -0.06
CA SER A 2 13.10 -41.00 -1.07
C SER A 2 13.78 -39.72 -0.59
N GLU A 3 13.34 -39.10 0.51
CA GLU A 3 13.81 -37.75 0.92
C GLU A 3 15.20 -37.73 1.57
N HIS A 4 15.59 -38.81 2.24
CA HIS A 4 16.90 -38.87 2.93
C HIS A 4 18.10 -38.84 1.97
N HIS A 5 17.93 -39.30 0.73
CA HIS A 5 19.03 -39.39 -0.23
C HIS A 5 19.47 -38.00 -0.72
N SER A 6 18.54 -37.05 -0.81
CA SER A 6 18.80 -35.71 -1.34
C SER A 6 19.64 -34.88 -0.37
N LEU A 7 19.31 -34.92 0.93
CA LEU A 7 20.02 -34.17 1.97
C LEU A 7 21.41 -34.75 2.25
N THR A 8 21.54 -36.08 2.29
CA THR A 8 22.85 -36.74 2.49
C THR A 8 23.75 -36.57 1.25
N ALA A 9 23.20 -36.61 0.03
CA ALA A 9 23.97 -36.33 -1.18
C ALA A 9 24.46 -34.87 -1.24
N LEU A 10 23.63 -33.92 -0.82
CA LEU A 10 24.03 -32.51 -0.68
C LEU A 10 25.14 -32.34 0.37
N ALA A 11 25.01 -32.97 1.53
CA ALA A 11 26.02 -32.94 2.60
C ALA A 11 27.37 -33.55 2.18
N HIS A 12 27.36 -34.53 1.27
CA HIS A 12 28.57 -35.17 0.74
C HIS A 12 29.12 -34.49 -0.52
N SER A 13 28.30 -33.69 -1.21
CA SER A 13 28.78 -32.82 -2.27
C SER A 13 29.58 -31.70 -1.59
N LYS A 14 30.85 -31.52 -1.97
CA LYS A 14 31.68 -30.40 -1.47
C LYS A 14 31.23 -29.05 -2.06
N VAL A 15 29.94 -28.90 -2.32
CA VAL A 15 29.32 -27.68 -2.81
C VAL A 15 29.15 -26.76 -1.63
N CYS A 16 29.76 -25.58 -1.72
CA CYS A 16 29.64 -24.55 -0.69
C CYS A 16 28.15 -24.17 -0.54
N THR A 17 27.59 -24.43 0.64
CA THR A 17 26.20 -24.05 0.97
C THR A 17 26.09 -22.66 1.54
N ASP A 18 27.22 -21.99 1.78
CA ASP A 18 27.26 -20.58 2.14
C ASP A 18 26.50 -19.81 1.04
N ASN A 19 25.37 -19.20 1.39
CA ASN A 19 24.43 -18.47 0.52
C ASN A 19 23.24 -19.24 -0.08
N TRP A 20 23.00 -20.50 0.27
CA TRP A 20 21.77 -21.20 -0.16
C TRP A 20 20.51 -20.58 0.45
N ASP A 21 20.62 -20.08 1.68
CA ASP A 21 19.52 -19.41 2.38
C ASP A 21 19.01 -18.18 1.62
N SER A 22 19.93 -17.42 1.05
CA SER A 22 19.63 -16.29 0.18
C SER A 22 18.89 -16.74 -1.09
N LEU A 23 19.34 -17.81 -1.76
CA LEU A 23 18.63 -18.34 -2.92
C LEU A 23 17.20 -18.77 -2.57
N LEU A 24 17.01 -19.44 -1.44
CA LEU A 24 15.69 -19.84 -0.94
C LEU A 24 14.79 -18.63 -0.68
N ALA A 25 15.31 -17.58 -0.02
CA ALA A 25 14.58 -16.34 0.21
C ALA A 25 14.17 -15.67 -1.12
N THR A 26 15.05 -15.64 -2.13
CA THR A 26 14.71 -15.07 -3.45
C THR A 26 13.64 -15.89 -4.18
N ILE A 27 13.78 -17.21 -4.20
CA ILE A 27 12.78 -18.09 -4.83
C ILE A 27 11.44 -17.89 -4.14
N CYS A 28 11.42 -17.85 -2.80
CA CYS A 28 10.21 -17.62 -2.03
C CYS A 28 9.58 -16.25 -2.35
N ALA A 29 10.40 -15.18 -2.34
CA ALA A 29 9.96 -13.84 -2.72
C ALA A 29 9.30 -13.81 -4.10
N SER A 30 9.87 -14.54 -5.08
CA SER A 30 9.35 -14.66 -6.45
C SER A 30 7.99 -15.36 -6.55
N LYS A 31 7.56 -16.07 -5.50
CA LYS A 31 6.26 -16.74 -5.41
C LYS A 31 5.24 -15.97 -4.57
N LEU A 32 5.67 -14.94 -3.84
CA LEU A 32 4.75 -14.12 -3.05
C LEU A 32 3.78 -13.34 -3.95
N PRO A 33 2.51 -13.16 -3.52
CA PRO A 33 1.59 -12.25 -4.17
C PRO A 33 2.16 -10.84 -4.28
N LYS A 34 1.77 -10.07 -5.31
CA LYS A 34 2.32 -8.73 -5.60
C LYS A 34 2.34 -7.80 -4.39
N LEU A 35 1.24 -7.73 -3.64
CA LEU A 35 1.14 -6.88 -2.45
C LEU A 35 2.13 -7.33 -1.36
N THR A 36 2.13 -8.63 -1.03
CA THR A 36 3.02 -9.19 -0.02
C THR A 36 4.49 -9.01 -0.40
N ARG A 37 4.82 -9.18 -1.69
CA ARG A 37 6.17 -8.95 -2.22
C ARG A 37 6.60 -7.49 -2.08
N ALA A 38 5.73 -6.54 -2.39
CA ALA A 38 6.04 -5.11 -2.24
C ALA A 38 6.33 -4.75 -0.78
N VAL A 39 5.56 -5.30 0.17
CA VAL A 39 5.80 -5.10 1.61
C VAL A 39 7.12 -5.75 2.03
N TRP A 40 7.41 -6.96 1.55
CA TRP A 40 8.69 -7.63 1.78
C TRP A 40 9.88 -6.77 1.30
N GLU A 41 9.86 -6.34 0.03
CA GLU A 41 10.92 -5.51 -0.57
C GLU A 41 11.12 -4.17 0.15
N ALA A 42 10.06 -3.62 0.74
CA ALA A 42 10.13 -2.41 1.56
C ALA A 42 10.70 -2.69 2.97
N SER A 43 10.52 -3.90 3.51
CA SER A 43 11.04 -4.30 4.82
C SER A 43 12.54 -4.63 4.81
N VAL A 44 13.09 -5.03 3.66
CA VAL A 44 14.52 -5.32 3.50
C VAL A 44 15.31 -4.02 3.57
N THR A 45 16.15 -3.89 4.60
CA THR A 45 16.86 -2.64 4.91
C THR A 45 18.08 -2.43 4.01
N ASP A 46 18.85 -3.49 3.74
CA ASP A 46 19.98 -3.43 2.82
C ASP A 46 19.64 -4.12 1.50
N LYS A 47 19.49 -3.33 0.44
CA LYS A 47 19.17 -3.82 -0.91
C LYS A 47 20.39 -4.34 -1.67
N LYS A 48 21.60 -4.18 -1.12
CA LYS A 48 22.85 -4.63 -1.75
C LYS A 48 23.21 -6.06 -1.34
N VAL A 49 22.68 -6.53 -0.23
CA VAL A 49 22.91 -7.88 0.31
C VAL A 49 21.62 -8.67 0.21
N MET A 50 21.74 -9.93 -0.19
CA MET A 50 20.60 -10.82 -0.23
C MET A 50 20.17 -11.18 1.20
N PRO A 51 18.91 -10.97 1.59
CA PRO A 51 18.44 -11.31 2.93
C PRO A 51 18.55 -12.83 3.19
N PRO A 52 18.93 -13.24 4.41
CA PRO A 52 18.93 -14.64 4.81
C PRO A 52 17.50 -15.19 4.89
N TRP A 53 17.38 -16.51 4.86
CA TRP A 53 16.09 -17.20 4.99
C TRP A 53 15.35 -16.82 6.28
N THR A 54 16.08 -16.63 7.38
CA THR A 54 15.51 -16.28 8.69
C THR A 54 14.72 -14.97 8.68
N GLU A 55 15.13 -13.99 7.87
CA GLU A 55 14.38 -12.74 7.70
C GLU A 55 13.07 -12.96 6.92
N MET A 56 13.11 -13.77 5.86
CA MET A 56 11.93 -14.13 5.08
C MET A 56 10.92 -14.92 5.93
N ASP A 57 11.40 -15.90 6.70
CA ASP A 57 10.58 -16.71 7.60
C ASP A 57 9.88 -15.85 8.67
N SER A 58 10.63 -14.95 9.30
CA SER A 58 10.08 -13.99 10.26
C SER A 58 9.02 -13.09 9.63
N PHE A 59 9.31 -12.52 8.44
CA PHE A 59 8.36 -11.68 7.71
C PHE A 59 7.06 -12.41 7.39
N LEU A 60 7.13 -13.63 6.85
CA LEU A 60 5.95 -14.41 6.47
C LEU A 60 5.12 -14.79 7.69
N THR A 61 5.78 -15.17 8.79
CA THR A 61 5.13 -15.46 10.06
C THR A 61 4.36 -14.25 10.59
N GLN A 62 5.02 -13.08 10.63
CA GLN A 62 4.37 -11.83 11.06
C GLN A 62 3.20 -11.44 10.15
N ARG A 63 3.37 -11.59 8.83
CA ARG A 63 2.32 -11.28 7.85
C ARG A 63 1.11 -12.17 8.04
N TYR A 64 1.31 -13.47 8.24
CA TYR A 64 0.23 -14.43 8.51
C TYR A 64 -0.52 -14.07 9.79
N LEU A 65 0.19 -13.91 10.91
CA LEU A 65 -0.43 -13.57 12.20
C LEU A 65 -1.23 -12.26 12.15
N THR A 66 -0.71 -11.26 11.42
CA THR A 66 -1.42 -9.98 11.24
C THR A 66 -2.74 -10.17 10.49
N LEU A 67 -2.74 -10.97 9.42
CA LEU A 67 -3.95 -11.20 8.63
C LEU A 67 -5.00 -12.00 9.42
N GLU A 68 -4.57 -13.01 10.18
CA GLU A 68 -5.47 -13.77 11.07
C GLU A 68 -6.12 -12.88 12.13
N ALA A 69 -5.35 -11.95 12.72
CA ALA A 69 -5.87 -11.02 13.72
C ALA A 69 -6.90 -10.04 13.13
N MET A 70 -6.71 -9.62 11.87
CA MET A 70 -7.66 -8.74 11.17
C MET A 70 -8.96 -9.46 10.81
N GLU A 71 -8.90 -10.74 10.44
CA GLU A 71 -10.10 -11.55 10.16
C GLU A 71 -10.88 -11.87 11.43
N SER A 72 -10.17 -12.02 12.55
CA SER A 72 -10.76 -12.33 13.86
C SER A 72 -11.45 -11.14 14.54
N ASP A 73 -11.31 -9.92 14.01
CA ASP A 73 -11.96 -8.72 14.57
C ASP A 73 -13.29 -8.40 13.86
N PRO A 74 -14.45 -8.80 14.42
CA PRO A 74 -15.75 -8.53 13.81
C PRO A 74 -16.12 -7.03 13.79
N SER A 75 -15.36 -6.16 14.45
CA SER A 75 -15.66 -4.72 14.52
C SER A 75 -15.22 -3.93 13.27
N GLN A 76 -14.32 -4.48 12.44
CA GLN A 76 -13.82 -3.80 11.24
C GLN A 76 -14.78 -3.88 10.03
N ALA A 77 -15.78 -4.76 10.07
CA ALA A 77 -16.75 -4.94 8.97
C ALA A 77 -17.83 -3.85 8.86
N ARG A 78 -17.85 -2.85 9.77
CA ARG A 78 -18.88 -1.80 9.79
C ARG A 78 -18.28 -0.44 10.11
N SER A 79 -17.74 0.26 9.12
CA SER A 79 -17.56 1.71 9.23
C SER A 79 -17.60 2.37 7.86
N ASP A 80 -18.76 2.32 7.21
CA ASP A 80 -19.16 3.44 6.36
C ASP A 80 -19.36 4.67 7.27
N PRO A 81 -18.60 5.77 7.10
CA PRO A 81 -18.83 6.97 7.88
C PRO A 81 -20.08 7.65 7.31
N HIS A 82 -21.24 7.33 7.89
CA HIS A 82 -22.44 8.10 7.67
C HIS A 82 -22.22 9.49 8.26
N PRO A 83 -22.30 10.59 7.46
CA PRO A 83 -22.17 11.92 8.02
C PRO A 83 -23.36 12.18 8.98
N PRO A 84 -23.14 12.88 10.11
CA PRO A 84 -24.21 13.23 11.02
C PRO A 84 -25.23 14.15 10.33
N PRO A 85 -26.54 14.06 10.64
CA PRO A 85 -27.53 14.93 10.05
C PRO A 85 -27.26 16.38 10.47
N SER A 86 -27.02 17.26 9.48
CA SER A 86 -26.96 18.71 9.69
C SER A 86 -28.25 19.17 10.38
N LYS A 87 -28.14 19.63 11.63
CA LYS A 87 -29.21 20.39 12.29
C LYS A 87 -29.44 21.67 11.50
N GLY A 88 -30.63 21.78 10.91
CA GLY A 88 -31.05 22.95 10.14
C GLY A 88 -31.05 24.21 11.00
N ASN A 89 -30.30 25.22 10.56
CA ASN A 89 -30.44 26.57 11.08
C ASN A 89 -31.68 27.20 10.43
N GLN A 90 -32.64 27.54 11.28
CA GLN A 90 -33.87 28.22 10.92
C GLN A 90 -33.54 29.63 10.41
N ASN A 91 -34.00 29.92 9.21
CA ASN A 91 -34.04 31.26 8.63
C ASN A 91 -35.30 31.98 9.13
N PRO A 92 -35.25 33.30 9.38
CA PRO A 92 -36.40 34.16 9.11
C PRO A 92 -36.13 35.06 7.90
N LYS A 93 -37.14 35.16 7.04
CA LYS A 93 -37.20 35.89 5.75
C LYS A 93 -37.59 37.38 5.99
N PRO A 94 -37.82 38.20 4.95
CA PRO A 94 -36.98 39.30 4.47
C PRO A 94 -37.58 40.70 4.72
N SER A 95 -36.77 41.78 4.70
CA SER A 95 -37.28 43.11 4.38
C SER A 95 -36.14 44.04 3.98
N GLY A 96 -36.28 44.73 2.85
CA GLY A 96 -35.30 45.74 2.42
C GLY A 96 -35.06 45.77 0.92
N SER A 97 -36.03 46.33 0.20
CA SER A 97 -35.92 46.77 -1.17
C SER A 97 -34.75 47.75 -1.36
N HIS A 98 -33.73 47.38 -2.16
CA HIS A 98 -33.00 48.34 -2.98
C HIS A 98 -32.52 47.67 -4.28
N ALA A 99 -33.15 48.07 -5.37
CA ALA A 99 -32.68 47.84 -6.73
C ALA A 99 -31.44 48.70 -6.99
N ASN A 100 -30.37 48.13 -7.54
CA ASN A 100 -29.26 48.88 -8.13
C ASN A 100 -29.22 48.68 -9.65
N PRO A 101 -29.31 49.75 -10.46
CA PRO A 101 -29.61 49.71 -11.88
C PRO A 101 -28.36 49.87 -12.77
N PHE A 102 -27.37 48.98 -12.68
CA PHE A 102 -26.26 48.96 -13.64
C PHE A 102 -25.97 47.55 -14.14
N ARG A 103 -26.90 47.05 -14.95
CA ARG A 103 -26.66 45.97 -15.90
C ARG A 103 -26.39 46.61 -17.25
N SER A 104 -25.13 46.68 -17.68
CA SER A 104 -24.80 46.85 -19.10
C SER A 104 -23.40 46.32 -19.41
N GLN A 105 -23.44 45.26 -20.22
CA GLN A 105 -22.52 44.92 -21.31
C GLN A 105 -21.07 44.53 -21.04
N GLY A 106 -20.71 43.36 -21.59
CA GLY A 106 -19.38 43.10 -22.13
C GLY A 106 -18.74 41.78 -21.75
N SER A 107 -19.15 40.68 -22.39
CA SER A 107 -18.17 39.63 -22.76
C SER A 107 -17.65 40.00 -24.15
N PRO A 108 -16.33 39.87 -24.44
CA PRO A 108 -15.78 38.56 -24.77
C PRO A 108 -14.31 38.30 -24.32
N LEU A 109 -13.95 37.01 -24.19
CA LEU A 109 -12.59 36.44 -24.21
C LEU A 109 -11.89 36.69 -25.57
N PRO A 110 -10.63 36.25 -25.86
CA PRO A 110 -9.47 35.84 -25.03
C PRO A 110 -8.13 36.51 -25.49
N ARG A 111 -7.04 36.43 -24.70
CA ARG A 111 -5.68 36.61 -25.25
C ARG A 111 -4.59 35.78 -24.53
N ARG A 112 -4.20 34.69 -25.22
CA ARG A 112 -2.89 34.02 -25.34
C ARG A 112 -1.67 34.66 -24.62
N SER A 113 -0.89 33.86 -23.87
CA SER A 113 0.39 33.25 -24.30
C SER A 113 1.31 32.87 -23.13
N ILE A 114 1.56 31.56 -23.03
CA ILE A 114 2.78 30.82 -22.71
C ILE A 114 4.03 31.66 -22.37
N PHE A 115 4.66 31.38 -21.23
CA PHE A 115 6.11 31.59 -21.03
C PHE A 115 6.76 30.30 -20.52
N LEU A 116 7.83 29.91 -21.22
CA LEU A 116 8.72 28.79 -20.94
C LEU A 116 9.56 29.04 -19.69
N TYR A 117 9.88 27.94 -19.00
CA TYR A 117 10.92 27.82 -17.98
C TYR A 117 12.34 28.00 -18.57
N PRO A 118 13.29 28.53 -17.80
CA PRO A 118 14.67 28.08 -17.79
C PRO A 118 14.88 26.86 -16.87
#